data_AF-A0A956FU74-F1
#
_entry.id   AF-A0A956FU74-F1
#
_cell.length_a   1.000
_cell.length_b   1.000
_cell.length_c   1.000
_cell.angle_alpha   90.00
_cell.angle_beta   90.00
_cell.angle_gamma   90.00
#
_symmetry.space_group_name_H-M   'P 1'
#
loop_
_entity.id
_entity.type
_entity.pdbx_description
1 polymer ?
#
loop_
_entity_poly.entity_id
_entity_poly.type
_entity_poly.pdbx_seq_one_letter_code
_entity_poly.pdbx_strand_id
1 'polypeptide(L)'
;MPFTPAHAAAVWPLLGRRGLCGLALLVGAMAPDFEYFLRFELLSTISHTWRGLLVFDLPIALVVTVAVVACRRPLLRALPPALAARLAPLLALPSGSPGRALLVLVASAAIGAATHLLWDGLTHGGGMFVSRAPALREAVSLPLLGELPLYRALQHASTTLGLLVVAVGVARLPRAPAPPPSDPRALAASFSSASPAPSSSRGSPGRRSSGPGSSGRSTAPSSAPSPRSRSCRPRAPREAPPERRPPRRRGADLLWALD
;
A
#
# COMPACT_ATOMS: atom_id res chain seq x y z
N MET A 1 14.13 22.89 -14.59
CA MET A 1 13.59 21.62 -14.11
C MET A 1 12.35 21.29 -14.90
N PRO A 2 12.22 20.05 -15.40
CA PRO A 2 10.92 19.52 -15.78
C PRO A 2 10.01 19.59 -14.55
N PHE A 3 8.70 19.69 -14.77
CA PHE A 3 7.74 19.65 -13.69
C PHE A 3 7.73 18.25 -13.06
N THR A 4 8.12 18.09 -11.78
CA THR A 4 8.32 16.80 -11.08
C THR A 4 7.22 15.75 -11.31
N PRO A 5 5.91 16.11 -11.30
CA PRO A 5 4.85 15.15 -11.62
C PRO A 5 4.91 14.55 -13.04
N ALA A 6 5.58 15.19 -14.00
CA ALA A 6 5.70 14.68 -15.36
C ALA A 6 6.49 13.36 -15.41
N HIS A 7 7.49 13.18 -14.56
CA HIS A 7 8.29 11.95 -14.51
C HIS A 7 7.48 10.74 -14.05
N ALA A 8 6.40 10.96 -13.29
CA ALA A 8 5.47 9.89 -12.93
C ALA A 8 4.79 9.24 -14.15
N ALA A 9 4.84 9.87 -15.33
CA ALA A 9 4.38 9.26 -16.58
C ALA A 9 5.18 8.00 -16.95
N ALA A 10 6.47 7.91 -16.60
CA ALA A 10 7.31 6.78 -17.00
C ALA A 10 6.91 5.48 -16.32
N VAL A 11 6.36 5.59 -15.10
CA VAL A 11 5.88 4.43 -14.34
C VAL A 11 4.43 4.09 -14.64
N TRP A 12 3.74 4.88 -15.47
CA TRP A 12 2.32 4.67 -15.77
C TRP A 12 2.00 3.25 -16.30
N PRO A 13 2.79 2.65 -17.23
CA PRO A 13 2.58 1.28 -17.71
C PRO A 13 2.80 0.19 -16.65
N LEU A 14 3.38 0.54 -15.50
CA LEU A 14 3.62 -0.36 -14.38
C LEU A 14 2.52 -0.30 -13.32
N LEU A 15 1.64 0.72 -13.39
CA LEU A 15 0.52 0.83 -12.47
C LEU A 15 -0.45 -0.35 -12.65
N GLY A 16 -0.75 -1.04 -11.56
CA GLY A 16 -1.64 -2.21 -11.54
C GLY A 16 -0.95 -3.55 -11.83
N ARG A 17 0.35 -3.57 -12.13
CA ARG A 17 1.09 -4.84 -12.23
C ARG A 17 1.16 -5.54 -10.88
N ARG A 18 0.92 -6.86 -10.88
CA ARG A 18 0.99 -7.69 -9.67
C ARG A 18 2.39 -7.61 -9.06
N GLY A 19 2.45 -7.42 -7.74
CA GLY A 19 3.71 -7.34 -7.02
C GLY A 19 4.36 -5.95 -7.00
N LEU A 20 3.73 -4.92 -7.58
CA LEU A 20 4.16 -3.53 -7.48
C LEU A 20 3.12 -2.69 -6.72
N CYS A 21 3.60 -1.68 -6.01
CA CYS A 21 2.78 -0.67 -5.34
C CYS A 21 2.73 0.60 -6.21
N GLY A 22 1.55 0.93 -6.72
CA GLY A 22 1.36 2.11 -7.57
C GLY A 22 1.79 3.41 -6.90
N LEU A 23 1.42 3.63 -5.63
CA LEU A 23 1.83 4.82 -4.90
C LEU A 23 3.35 4.93 -4.75
N ALA A 24 4.02 3.84 -4.36
CA ALA A 24 5.48 3.83 -4.21
C ALA A 24 6.21 4.04 -5.56
N LEU A 25 5.67 3.52 -6.67
CA LEU A 25 6.17 3.81 -8.01
C LEU A 25 6.11 5.30 -8.33
N LEU A 26 4.93 5.91 -8.12
CA LEU A 26 4.69 7.33 -8.42
C LEU A 26 5.57 8.23 -7.55
N VAL A 27 5.61 7.97 -6.24
CA VAL A 27 6.43 8.74 -5.29
C VAL A 27 7.91 8.51 -5.58
N GLY A 28 8.34 7.29 -5.89
CA GLY A 28 9.72 6.99 -6.28
C GLY A 28 10.14 7.76 -7.53
N ALA A 29 9.28 7.85 -8.55
CA ALA A 29 9.53 8.63 -9.76
C ALA A 29 9.60 10.14 -9.53
N MET A 30 9.17 10.63 -8.38
CA MET A 30 9.27 12.03 -7.96
C MET A 30 10.40 12.27 -6.94
N ALA A 31 10.97 11.22 -6.36
CA ALA A 31 11.86 11.30 -5.22
C ALA A 31 13.19 12.04 -5.49
N PRO A 32 13.85 11.90 -6.66
CA PRO A 32 15.07 12.66 -6.93
C PRO A 32 14.88 14.18 -6.81
N ASP A 33 13.73 14.69 -7.25
CA ASP A 33 13.41 16.12 -7.17
C ASP A 33 13.13 16.61 -5.75
N PHE A 34 12.87 15.71 -4.78
CA PHE A 34 12.65 16.09 -3.39
C PHE A 34 13.83 16.81 -2.74
N GLU A 35 15.06 16.62 -3.25
CA GLU A 35 16.20 17.40 -2.78
C GLU A 35 16.01 18.91 -3.05
N TYR A 36 15.43 19.28 -4.19
CA TYR A 36 15.15 20.68 -4.51
C TYR A 36 14.16 21.30 -3.54
N PHE A 37 13.09 20.55 -3.22
CA PHE A 37 12.06 21.02 -2.30
C PHE A 37 12.58 21.12 -0.86
N LEU A 38 13.42 20.19 -0.42
CA LEU A 38 13.99 20.20 0.92
C LEU A 38 15.04 21.30 1.11
N ARG A 39 15.77 21.66 0.05
CA ARG A 39 16.74 22.76 0.05
C ARG A 39 16.11 24.13 -0.23
N PHE A 40 14.88 24.15 -0.74
CA PHE A 40 14.25 25.35 -1.30
C PHE A 40 15.09 26.02 -2.38
N GLU A 41 15.89 25.23 -3.10
CA GLU A 41 16.82 25.67 -4.12
C GLU A 41 16.82 24.66 -5.26
N LEU A 42 17.01 25.11 -6.50
CA LEU A 42 17.16 24.24 -7.67
C LEU A 42 18.55 23.59 -7.74
N LEU A 43 19.00 23.04 -6.61
CA LEU A 43 20.29 22.40 -6.42
C LEU A 43 20.09 20.95 -5.93
N SER A 44 20.64 20.00 -6.68
CA SER A 44 20.72 18.59 -6.30
C SER A 44 22.19 18.24 -6.16
N THR A 45 22.57 17.71 -5.01
CA THR A 45 23.95 17.30 -4.73
C THR A 45 24.11 15.79 -4.80
N ILE A 46 23.06 15.03 -4.47
CA ILE A 46 23.16 13.57 -4.37
C ILE A 46 21.97 12.85 -5.00
N SER A 47 20.76 13.41 -4.95
CA SER A 47 19.53 12.69 -5.30
C SER A 47 19.53 12.23 -6.77
N HIS A 48 20.11 13.01 -7.68
CA HIS A 48 20.23 12.65 -9.10
C HIS A 48 21.41 11.71 -9.42
N THR A 49 21.80 10.85 -8.47
CA THR A 49 22.89 9.86 -8.64
C THR A 49 22.41 8.47 -8.27
N TRP A 50 23.03 7.43 -8.84
CA TRP A 50 22.73 6.03 -8.47
C TRP A 50 22.97 5.73 -6.99
N ARG A 51 23.94 6.42 -6.37
CA ARG A 51 24.16 6.34 -4.93
C ARG A 51 23.03 7.04 -4.17
N GLY A 52 22.64 8.23 -4.62
CA GLY A 52 21.50 9.00 -4.11
C GLY A 52 20.20 8.21 -4.13
N LEU A 53 19.97 7.41 -5.17
CA LEU A 53 18.84 6.50 -5.23
C LEU A 53 18.72 5.64 -3.97
N LEU A 54 19.84 5.06 -3.53
CA LEU A 54 19.86 4.18 -2.36
C LEU A 54 19.81 4.94 -1.03
N VAL A 55 20.59 6.01 -0.91
CA VAL A 55 20.81 6.68 0.40
C VAL A 55 19.87 7.85 0.66
N PHE A 56 19.23 8.40 -0.38
CA PHE A 56 18.35 9.55 -0.30
C PHE A 56 16.96 9.25 -0.88
N ASP A 57 16.86 8.87 -2.17
CA ASP A 57 15.56 8.73 -2.85
C ASP A 57 14.70 7.62 -2.24
N LEU A 58 15.29 6.46 -1.94
CA LEU A 58 14.57 5.36 -1.30
C LEU A 58 14.02 5.74 0.09
N PRO A 59 14.84 6.25 1.03
CA PRO A 59 14.32 6.74 2.31
C PRO A 59 13.21 7.77 2.17
N ILE A 60 13.41 8.82 1.36
CA ILE A 60 12.41 9.89 1.23
C ILE A 60 11.13 9.38 0.55
N ALA A 61 11.24 8.51 -0.45
CA ALA A 61 10.08 7.93 -1.12
C ALA A 61 9.24 7.08 -0.17
N LEU A 62 9.86 6.30 0.71
CA LEU A 62 9.14 5.51 1.72
C LEU A 62 8.46 6.42 2.74
N VAL A 63 9.15 7.44 3.25
CA VAL A 63 8.58 8.41 4.20
C VAL A 63 7.37 9.12 3.58
N VAL A 64 7.50 9.62 2.36
CA VAL A 64 6.42 10.31 1.65
C VAL A 64 5.27 9.35 1.34
N THR A 65 5.55 8.11 0.94
CA THR A 65 4.51 7.09 0.72
C THR A 65 3.71 6.84 1.99
N VAL A 66 4.37 6.66 3.14
CA VAL A 66 3.69 6.47 4.44
C VAL A 66 2.90 7.71 4.84
N ALA A 67 3.48 8.90 4.66
CA ALA A 67 2.80 10.17 4.97
C ALA A 67 1.53 10.35 4.12
N VAL A 68 1.60 10.07 2.81
CA VAL A 68 0.46 10.13 1.90
C VAL A 68 -0.63 9.14 2.31
N VAL A 69 -0.26 7.91 2.69
CA VAL A 69 -1.23 6.92 3.20
C VAL A 69 -1.84 7.36 4.53
N ALA A 70 -1.05 7.92 5.45
CA ALA A 70 -1.54 8.44 6.73
C ALA A 70 -2.55 9.58 6.51
N CYS A 71 -2.29 10.45 5.54
CA CYS A 71 -3.14 11.57 5.16
C CYS A 71 -4.21 11.21 4.11
N ARG A 72 -4.38 9.94 3.71
CA ARG A 72 -5.27 9.58 2.59
C ARG A 72 -6.71 10.05 2.75
N ARG A 73 -7.25 10.03 3.98
CA ARG A 73 -8.64 10.45 4.26
C ARG A 73 -8.85 11.95 4.04
N PRO A 74 -8.08 12.86 4.67
CA PRO A 74 -8.20 14.28 4.39
C PRO A 74 -7.85 14.63 2.93
N LEU A 75 -6.83 13.98 2.35
CA LEU A 75 -6.47 14.20 0.94
C LEU A 75 -7.63 13.88 -0.01
N LEU A 76 -8.25 12.71 0.14
CA LEU A 76 -9.40 12.31 -0.69
C LEU A 76 -10.62 13.20 -0.49
N ARG A 77 -10.82 13.76 0.72
CA ARG A 77 -11.92 14.70 1.00
C ARG A 77 -11.71 16.09 0.39
N ALA A 78 -10.46 16.49 0.17
CA ALA A 78 -10.13 17.76 -0.47
C ALA A 78 -10.27 17.71 -2.00
N LEU A 79 -10.40 16.52 -2.58
CA LEU A 79 -10.50 16.33 -4.02
C LEU A 79 -11.96 16.29 -4.50
N PRO A 80 -12.24 16.69 -5.76
CA PRO A 80 -13.52 16.43 -6.38
C PRO A 80 -13.90 14.93 -6.30
N PRO A 81 -15.16 14.56 -6.03
CA PRO A 81 -15.55 13.16 -5.79
C PRO A 81 -15.14 12.19 -6.90
N ALA A 82 -15.24 12.63 -8.16
CA ALA A 82 -14.84 11.82 -9.31
C ALA A 82 -13.34 11.50 -9.33
N LEU A 83 -12.49 12.42 -8.85
CA LEU A 83 -11.05 12.23 -8.77
C LEU A 83 -10.67 11.40 -7.54
N ALA A 84 -11.31 11.69 -6.39
CA ALA A 84 -11.14 10.91 -5.17
C ALA A 84 -11.43 9.41 -5.40
N ALA A 85 -12.53 9.09 -6.09
CA ALA A 85 -12.88 7.70 -6.41
C ALA A 85 -11.84 6.99 -7.29
N ARG A 86 -11.13 7.71 -8.16
CA ARG A 86 -10.09 7.14 -9.04
C ARG A 86 -8.75 6.97 -8.34
N LEU A 87 -8.39 7.88 -7.44
CA LEU A 87 -7.10 7.86 -6.73
C LEU A 87 -7.13 7.01 -5.46
N ALA A 88 -8.30 6.80 -4.84
CA ALA A 88 -8.43 6.03 -3.62
C ALA A 88 -7.78 4.62 -3.69
N PRO A 89 -7.91 3.84 -4.78
CA PRO A 89 -7.24 2.54 -4.89
C PRO A 89 -5.71 2.63 -4.90
N LEU A 90 -5.14 3.72 -5.41
CA LEU A 90 -3.69 3.92 -5.45
C LEU A 90 -3.12 4.20 -4.06
N LEU A 91 -3.90 4.80 -3.15
CA LEU A 91 -3.51 5.17 -1.78
C LEU A 91 -3.55 3.99 -0.78
N ALA A 92 -3.46 2.76 -1.29
CA ALA A 92 -3.43 1.54 -0.49
C ALA A 92 -2.00 0.98 -0.39
N LEU A 93 -1.64 0.51 0.81
CA LEU A 93 -0.38 -0.22 1.01
C LEU A 93 -0.51 -1.67 0.51
N PRO A 94 0.61 -2.30 0.10
CA PRO A 94 0.63 -3.72 -0.24
C PRO A 94 0.10 -4.59 0.91
N SER A 95 -0.73 -5.57 0.58
CA SER A 95 -1.20 -6.58 1.54
C SER A 95 -0.19 -7.72 1.69
N GLY A 96 -0.21 -8.41 2.84
CA GLY A 96 0.65 -9.56 3.12
C GLY A 96 1.46 -9.38 4.41
N SER A 97 2.50 -10.20 4.58
CA SER A 97 3.41 -10.06 5.72
C SER A 97 4.18 -8.73 5.67
N PRO A 98 4.55 -8.15 6.84
CA PRO A 98 5.28 -6.87 6.88
C PRO A 98 6.55 -6.87 6.03
N GLY A 99 7.33 -7.96 6.04
CA GLY A 99 8.54 -8.09 5.24
C GLY A 99 8.26 -8.09 3.72
N ARG A 100 7.21 -8.78 3.28
CA ARG A 100 6.80 -8.77 1.87
C ARG A 100 6.29 -7.38 1.44
N ALA A 101 5.49 -6.73 2.28
CA ALA A 101 4.98 -5.40 2.00
C ALA A 101 6.13 -4.38 1.87
N LEU A 102 7.11 -4.43 2.79
CA LEU A 102 8.30 -3.58 2.72
C LEU A 102 9.11 -3.84 1.45
N LEU A 103 9.34 -5.11 1.08
CA LEU A 103 10.05 -5.45 -0.15
C LEU A 103 9.36 -4.88 -1.39
N VAL A 104 8.02 -5.00 -1.47
CA VAL A 104 7.24 -4.45 -2.58
C VAL A 104 7.34 -2.92 -2.63
N LEU A 105 7.27 -2.25 -1.48
CA LEU A 105 7.40 -0.79 -1.40
C LEU A 105 8.79 -0.33 -1.86
N VAL A 106 9.86 -0.94 -1.35
CA VAL A 106 11.25 -0.61 -1.70
C VAL A 106 11.50 -0.88 -3.18
N ALA A 107 11.11 -2.04 -3.70
CA ALA A 107 11.30 -2.37 -5.10
C ALA A 107 10.54 -1.41 -6.02
N SER A 108 9.30 -1.07 -5.67
CA SER A 108 8.48 -0.13 -6.44
C SER A 108 9.08 1.28 -6.43
N ALA A 109 9.52 1.77 -5.26
CA ALA A 109 10.17 3.07 -5.13
C ALA A 109 11.50 3.12 -5.90
N ALA A 110 12.32 2.06 -5.83
CA ALA A 110 13.57 1.96 -6.57
C ALA A 110 13.34 2.01 -8.09
N ILE A 111 12.33 1.27 -8.58
CA ILE A 111 11.97 1.30 -10.00
C ILE A 111 11.54 2.71 -10.41
N GLY A 112 10.70 3.38 -9.60
CA GLY A 112 10.30 4.76 -9.85
C GLY A 112 11.50 5.71 -9.94
N ALA A 113 12.36 5.72 -8.93
CA ALA A 113 13.54 6.58 -8.91
C ALA A 113 14.49 6.29 -10.08
N ALA A 114 14.70 5.02 -10.41
CA ALA A 114 15.51 4.63 -11.57
C ALA A 114 14.92 5.16 -12.88
N THR A 115 13.60 5.09 -13.08
CA THR A 115 12.97 5.67 -14.28
C THR A 115 13.16 7.18 -14.37
N HIS A 116 13.14 7.90 -13.24
CA HIS A 116 13.44 9.33 -13.20
C HIS A 116 14.88 9.59 -13.64
N LEU A 117 15.88 8.92 -13.03
CA LEU A 117 17.29 9.11 -13.37
C LEU A 117 17.58 8.80 -14.85
N LEU A 118 16.96 7.74 -15.39
CA LEU A 118 17.11 7.38 -16.80
C LEU A 118 16.50 8.43 -17.73
N TRP A 119 15.33 8.96 -17.38
CA TRP A 119 14.67 10.02 -18.15
C TRP A 119 15.51 11.30 -18.13
N ASP A 120 15.97 11.72 -16.96
CA ASP A 120 16.81 12.91 -16.82
C ASP A 120 18.15 12.75 -17.54
N GLY A 121 18.72 11.55 -17.54
CA GLY A 121 19.93 11.22 -18.28
C GLY A 121 19.83 11.45 -19.80
N LEU A 122 18.61 11.44 -20.36
CA LEU A 122 18.32 11.70 -21.78
C LEU A 122 18.00 13.18 -22.06
N THR A 123 17.55 13.93 -21.05
CA THR A 123 16.95 15.27 -21.23
C THR A 123 17.77 16.40 -20.60
N HIS A 124 18.83 16.11 -19.86
CA HIS A 124 19.71 17.11 -19.26
C HIS A 124 21.09 17.16 -19.94
N GLY A 125 21.66 18.36 -20.09
CA GLY A 125 22.96 18.57 -20.76
C GLY A 125 24.14 17.80 -20.15
N GLY A 126 24.08 17.55 -18.83
CA GLY A 126 25.04 16.70 -18.10
C GLY A 126 24.63 15.22 -17.98
N GLY A 127 23.54 14.82 -18.62
CA GLY A 127 23.00 13.47 -18.54
C GLY A 127 23.95 12.42 -19.10
N MET A 128 23.87 11.21 -18.53
CA MET A 128 24.65 10.02 -18.93
C MET A 128 24.61 9.77 -20.44
N PHE A 129 23.48 10.06 -21.10
CA PHE A 129 23.28 9.79 -22.53
C PHE A 129 23.57 11.02 -23.39
N VAL A 130 23.19 12.22 -22.95
CA VAL A 130 23.49 13.47 -23.68
C VAL A 130 24.99 13.71 -23.81
N SER A 131 25.79 13.25 -22.85
CA SER A 131 27.25 13.30 -22.93
C SER A 131 27.88 12.39 -23.98
N ARG A 132 27.16 11.34 -24.41
CA ARG A 132 27.62 10.34 -25.38
C ARG A 132 26.96 10.48 -26.76
N ALA A 133 25.96 11.35 -26.90
CA ALA A 133 25.21 11.56 -28.14
C ALA A 133 25.36 13.03 -28.59
N PRO A 134 26.33 13.34 -29.46
CA PRO A 134 26.60 14.70 -29.94
C PRO A 134 25.37 15.40 -30.53
N ALA A 135 24.53 14.65 -31.26
CA ALA A 135 23.29 15.14 -31.86
C ALA A 135 22.33 15.79 -30.84
N LEU A 136 22.31 15.35 -29.58
CA LEU A 136 21.45 15.93 -28.54
C LEU A 136 21.93 17.32 -28.06
N ARG A 137 23.17 17.69 -28.39
CA ARG A 137 23.78 18.98 -28.05
C ARG A 137 23.72 19.99 -29.18
N GLU A 138 23.33 19.57 -30.38
CA GLU A 138 23.18 20.46 -31.52
C GLU A 138 22.09 21.49 -31.26
N ALA A 139 22.35 22.73 -31.68
CA ALA A 139 21.40 23.82 -31.57
C ALA A 139 20.28 23.60 -32.60
N VAL A 140 19.04 23.75 -32.13
CA VAL A 140 17.86 23.74 -32.98
C VAL A 140 17.21 25.10 -32.89
N SER A 141 16.95 25.71 -34.05
CA SER A 141 16.18 26.93 -34.17
C SER A 141 14.70 26.61 -34.05
N LEU A 142 14.06 27.08 -32.97
CA LEU A 142 12.61 26.97 -32.78
C LEU A 142 11.94 28.34 -33.00
N PRO A 143 10.84 28.43 -33.77
CA PRO A 143 10.21 29.69 -34.17
C PRO A 143 9.81 30.63 -33.02
N LEU A 144 9.53 30.08 -31.84
CA LEU A 144 9.03 30.80 -30.66
C LEU A 144 10.07 30.92 -29.53
N LEU A 145 11.15 30.15 -29.56
CA LEU A 145 12.09 30.00 -28.44
C LEU A 145 13.54 30.36 -28.82
N GLY A 146 13.80 30.65 -30.10
CA GLY A 146 15.14 30.94 -30.61
C GLY A 146 15.99 29.68 -30.76
N GLU A 147 17.31 29.84 -30.75
CA GLU A 147 18.25 28.72 -30.77
C GLU A 147 18.44 28.14 -29.37
N LEU A 148 18.16 26.86 -29.22
CA LEU A 148 18.44 26.12 -28.00
C LEU A 148 18.94 24.70 -28.33
N PRO A 149 19.80 24.13 -27.48
CA PRO A 149 20.24 22.75 -27.65
C PRO A 149 19.04 21.79 -27.71
N LEU A 150 19.09 20.79 -28.59
CA LEU A 150 18.02 19.80 -28.78
C LEU A 150 17.57 19.16 -27.46
N TYR A 151 18.48 18.86 -26.53
CA TYR A 151 18.11 18.30 -25.22
C TYR A 151 17.16 19.21 -24.42
N ARG A 152 17.28 20.54 -24.53
CA ARG A 152 16.38 21.49 -23.85
C ARG A 152 15.02 21.53 -24.51
N ALA A 153 14.98 21.49 -25.84
CA ALA A 153 13.73 21.39 -26.58
C ALA A 153 12.98 20.09 -26.21
N LEU A 154 13.71 18.97 -26.19
CA LEU A 154 13.20 17.67 -25.74
C LEU A 154 12.74 17.71 -24.28
N GLN A 155 13.45 18.41 -23.40
CA GLN A 155 13.05 18.57 -22.00
C GLN A 155 11.67 19.25 -21.87
N HIS A 156 11.43 20.34 -22.61
CA HIS A 156 10.13 21.03 -22.58
C HIS A 156 9.01 20.20 -23.21
N ALA A 157 9.27 19.59 -24.37
CA ALA A 157 8.31 18.71 -25.03
C ALA A 157 7.95 17.51 -24.13
N SER A 158 8.96 16.90 -23.53
CA SER A 158 8.83 15.75 -22.63
C SER A 158 8.05 16.09 -21.36
N THR A 159 8.25 17.27 -20.78
CA THR A 159 7.47 17.72 -19.62
C THR A 159 5.99 17.83 -19.96
N THR A 160 5.70 18.45 -21.12
CA THR A 160 4.32 18.67 -21.59
C THR A 160 3.64 17.33 -21.89
N LEU A 161 4.33 16.44 -22.59
CA LEU A 161 3.81 15.10 -22.90
C LEU A 161 3.64 14.25 -21.65
N GLY A 162 4.60 14.28 -20.71
CA GLY A 162 4.51 13.56 -19.44
C GLY A 162 3.31 14.01 -18.62
N LEU A 163 3.07 15.32 -18.52
CA LEU A 163 1.88 15.86 -17.88
C LEU A 163 0.58 15.40 -18.55
N LEU A 164 0.54 15.38 -19.89
CA LEU A 164 -0.62 14.89 -20.63
C LEU A 164 -0.87 13.40 -20.34
N VAL A 165 0.17 12.58 -20.32
CA VAL A 165 0.07 11.14 -19.98
C VAL A 165 -0.48 10.95 -18.57
N VAL A 166 0.02 11.71 -17.59
CA VAL A 166 -0.51 11.64 -16.22
C VAL A 166 -1.98 12.09 -16.17
N ALA A 167 -2.33 13.20 -16.82
CA ALA A 167 -3.70 13.71 -16.83
C ALA A 167 -4.69 12.73 -17.48
N VAL A 168 -4.35 12.22 -18.67
CA VAL A 168 -5.15 11.21 -19.38
C VAL A 168 -5.21 9.93 -18.58
N GLY A 169 -4.08 9.48 -18.04
CA GLY A 169 -3.98 8.30 -17.20
C GLY A 169 -4.93 8.38 -16.01
N VAL A 170 -4.86 9.46 -15.23
CA VAL A 170 -5.75 9.71 -14.09
C VAL A 170 -7.22 9.74 -14.54
N ALA A 171 -7.53 10.36 -15.68
CA ALA A 171 -8.89 10.38 -16.22
C ALA A 171 -9.41 8.99 -16.65
N ARG A 172 -8.50 8.06 -17.00
CA ARG A 172 -8.80 6.69 -17.43
C ARG A 172 -8.81 5.67 -16.29
N LEU A 173 -8.24 5.99 -15.12
CA LEU A 173 -8.26 5.10 -13.95
C LEU A 173 -9.69 4.68 -13.59
N PRO A 174 -9.98 3.39 -13.32
CA PRO A 174 -11.31 2.97 -12.90
C PRO A 174 -11.79 3.76 -11.67
N ARG A 175 -13.08 4.08 -11.62
CA ARG A 175 -13.66 4.66 -10.42
C ARG A 175 -13.91 3.54 -9.41
N ALA A 176 -13.40 3.69 -8.19
CA ALA A 176 -13.84 2.84 -7.10
C ALA A 176 -15.34 3.01 -6.89
N PRO A 177 -16.10 1.93 -6.60
CA PRO A 177 -17.48 2.04 -6.17
C PRO A 177 -17.55 3.02 -4.99
N ALA A 178 -18.56 3.90 -5.00
CA ALA A 178 -18.82 4.75 -3.84
C ALA A 178 -18.99 3.84 -2.61
N PRO A 179 -18.38 4.18 -1.46
CA PRO A 179 -18.66 3.44 -0.24
C PRO A 179 -20.18 3.48 -0.01
N PRO A 180 -20.81 2.35 0.38
CA PRO A 180 -22.23 2.34 0.67
C PRO A 180 -22.53 3.42 1.72
N PRO A 181 -23.67 4.13 1.64
CA PRO A 181 -24.02 5.16 2.60
C PRO A 181 -23.91 4.57 4.01
N SER A 182 -23.07 5.17 4.84
CA SER A 182 -22.87 4.72 6.21
C SER A 182 -24.17 4.95 6.97
N ASP A 183 -24.87 3.87 7.33
CA ASP A 183 -26.06 3.94 8.16
C ASP A 183 -25.70 4.68 9.47
N PRO A 184 -26.33 5.83 9.76
CA PRO A 184 -26.08 6.59 10.99
C PRO A 184 -26.21 5.73 12.25
N ARG A 185 -27.05 4.68 12.21
CA ARG A 185 -27.27 3.75 13.32
C ARG A 185 -26.08 2.82 13.58
N ALA A 186 -25.34 2.44 12.53
CA ALA A 186 -24.15 1.59 12.66
C ALA A 186 -22.96 2.35 13.28
N LEU A 187 -22.84 3.65 12.99
CA LEU A 187 -21.87 4.52 13.66
C LEU A 187 -22.22 4.71 15.14
N ALA A 188 -23.50 4.95 15.47
CA ALA A 188 -23.95 5.10 16.85
C ALA A 188 -23.73 3.83 17.70
N ALA A 189 -23.95 2.64 17.13
CA ALA A 189 -23.71 1.36 17.81
C ALA A 189 -22.23 1.13 18.13
N SER A 190 -21.32 1.64 17.30
CA SER A 190 -19.87 1.49 17.48
C SER A 190 -19.32 2.34 18.63
N PHE A 191 -20.01 3.41 19.02
CA PHE A 191 -19.67 4.23 20.20
C PHE A 191 -20.31 3.74 21.49
N SER A 192 -21.38 2.95 21.41
CA SER A 192 -22.13 2.51 22.59
C SER A 192 -21.56 1.27 23.28
N SER A 193 -20.61 0.54 22.68
CA SER A 193 -20.02 -0.66 23.28
C SER A 193 -18.81 -0.41 24.18
N ALA A 194 -18.43 0.85 24.39
CA ALA A 194 -17.32 1.24 25.26
C ALA A 194 -17.80 1.77 26.62
N SER A 195 -18.58 0.98 27.35
CA SER A 195 -18.80 1.23 28.78
C SER A 195 -17.86 0.33 29.60
N PRO A 196 -16.93 0.89 30.41
CA PRO A 196 -16.11 0.09 31.30
C PRO A 196 -16.97 -0.47 32.43
N ALA A 197 -16.90 -1.79 32.65
CA ALA A 197 -17.58 -2.45 33.76
C ALA A 197 -17.04 -1.94 35.11
N PRO A 198 -17.90 -1.68 36.12
CA PRO A 198 -17.45 -1.23 37.43
C PRO A 198 -16.75 -2.36 38.19
N SER A 199 -15.52 -2.11 38.64
CA SER A 199 -14.76 -3.00 39.50
C SER A 199 -15.35 -3.02 40.92
N SER A 200 -15.93 -4.16 41.32
CA SER A 200 -16.40 -4.36 42.69
C SER A 200 -15.23 -4.68 43.64
N SER A 201 -14.71 -3.68 44.35
CA SER A 201 -13.84 -3.90 45.50
C SER A 201 -14.68 -4.24 46.74
N ARG A 202 -14.76 -5.54 47.09
CA ARG A 202 -15.27 -5.96 48.40
C ARG A 202 -14.18 -5.77 49.45
N GLY A 203 -14.40 -4.82 50.37
CA GLY A 203 -13.65 -4.74 51.61
C GLY A 203 -14.09 -5.82 52.59
N SER A 204 -13.14 -6.55 53.17
CA SER A 204 -13.36 -7.44 54.32
C SER A 204 -13.09 -6.68 55.62
N PRO A 205 -13.98 -6.73 56.63
CA PRO A 205 -13.67 -6.22 57.96
C PRO A 205 -12.91 -7.29 58.76
N GLY A 206 -11.97 -6.81 59.58
CA GLY A 206 -11.12 -7.65 60.41
C GLY A 206 -11.84 -8.36 61.56
N ARG A 207 -11.21 -9.41 62.07
CA ARG A 207 -11.49 -9.94 63.40
C ARG A 207 -10.20 -10.45 64.04
N ARG A 208 -9.99 -10.02 65.29
CA ARG A 208 -8.92 -10.42 66.19
C ARG A 208 -9.26 -11.74 66.91
N SER A 209 -8.21 -12.29 67.48
CA SER A 209 -8.07 -13.04 68.75
C SER A 209 -8.15 -14.58 68.78
N SER A 210 -7.07 -15.10 69.38
CA SER A 210 -6.95 -16.16 70.41
C SER A 210 -6.98 -17.65 70.02
N GLY A 211 -5.82 -18.29 70.23
CA GLY A 211 -5.68 -19.41 71.18
C GLY A 211 -5.68 -20.85 70.61
N PRO A 212 -4.85 -21.78 71.14
CA PRO A 212 -4.48 -23.03 70.48
C PRO A 212 -5.22 -24.28 70.99
N GLY A 213 -5.27 -25.36 70.19
CA GLY A 213 -5.89 -26.63 70.60
C GLY A 213 -5.64 -27.81 69.66
N SER A 214 -4.66 -28.63 70.04
CA SER A 214 -4.50 -30.10 69.91
C SER A 214 -5.34 -30.97 68.93
N SER A 215 -4.59 -31.85 68.25
CA SER A 215 -4.77 -33.31 68.07
C SER A 215 -5.97 -33.89 67.31
N GLY A 216 -5.69 -34.79 66.36
CA GLY A 216 -6.68 -35.75 65.86
C GLY A 216 -6.26 -36.52 64.60
N ARG A 217 -5.75 -37.74 64.81
CA ARG A 217 -5.40 -38.76 63.81
C ARG A 217 -6.65 -39.30 63.08
N SER A 218 -6.48 -39.81 61.86
CA SER A 218 -6.55 -41.26 61.52
C SER A 218 -7.25 -41.59 60.18
N THR A 219 -6.46 -42.27 59.33
CA THR A 219 -6.76 -43.48 58.52
C THR A 219 -7.87 -43.54 57.45
N ALA A 220 -7.41 -43.92 56.25
CA ALA A 220 -8.10 -44.43 55.06
C ALA A 220 -8.65 -45.89 55.26
N PRO A 221 -8.83 -46.73 54.21
CA PRO A 221 -9.61 -46.63 52.96
C PRO A 221 -10.60 -47.84 52.82
N SER A 222 -11.44 -47.92 51.77
CA SER A 222 -11.82 -49.22 51.19
C SER A 222 -12.49 -49.16 49.79
N SER A 223 -12.01 -50.09 48.96
CA SER A 223 -12.38 -50.69 47.66
C SER A 223 -13.82 -50.71 47.10
N ALA A 224 -13.90 -50.56 45.75
CA ALA A 224 -14.54 -51.38 44.66
C ALA A 224 -15.79 -52.28 44.94
N PRO A 225 -16.60 -52.75 43.94
CA PRO A 225 -16.34 -52.94 42.48
C PRO A 225 -17.51 -52.67 41.48
N SER A 226 -17.25 -52.89 40.18
CA SER A 226 -18.19 -52.95 39.01
C SER A 226 -18.91 -54.31 38.91
N PRO A 227 -20.04 -54.52 38.16
CA PRO A 227 -19.98 -54.84 36.71
C PRO A 227 -21.25 -54.65 35.82
N ARG A 228 -21.06 -54.69 34.48
CA ARG A 228 -21.95 -55.24 33.38
C ARG A 228 -23.28 -54.50 33.07
N SER A 229 -23.92 -54.54 31.89
CA SER A 229 -23.72 -55.04 30.50
C SER A 229 -24.97 -54.60 29.68
N ARG A 230 -24.88 -54.48 28.34
CA ARG A 230 -25.96 -54.65 27.32
C ARG A 230 -25.39 -54.28 25.93
N SER A 231 -24.89 -55.25 25.16
CA SER A 231 -25.57 -56.11 24.18
C SER A 231 -25.85 -55.43 22.83
N CYS A 232 -25.09 -55.88 21.82
CA CYS A 232 -25.16 -55.56 20.41
C CYS A 232 -26.47 -55.98 19.74
N ARG A 233 -26.88 -55.23 18.70
CA ARG A 233 -27.73 -55.72 17.60
C ARG A 233 -27.09 -55.37 16.24
N PRO A 234 -27.30 -56.19 15.19
CA PRO A 234 -26.48 -56.18 13.99
C PRO A 234 -26.95 -55.21 12.89
N ARG A 235 -25.99 -54.84 12.02
CA ARG A 235 -26.12 -53.96 10.84
C ARG A 235 -26.97 -54.58 9.71
N ALA A 236 -27.77 -53.73 9.05
CA ALA A 236 -28.33 -53.95 7.72
C ALA A 236 -27.54 -53.15 6.65
N PRO A 237 -27.64 -53.50 5.34
CA PRO A 237 -26.65 -53.13 4.32
C PRO A 237 -26.75 -51.69 3.80
N ARG A 238 -25.64 -51.22 3.23
CA ARG A 238 -25.41 -49.92 2.60
C ARG A 238 -26.33 -49.69 1.39
N GLU A 239 -27.09 -48.60 1.41
CA GLU A 239 -27.59 -47.94 0.20
C GLU A 239 -26.65 -46.78 -0.18
N ALA A 240 -26.28 -46.70 -1.44
CA ALA A 240 -25.42 -45.66 -1.99
C ALA A 240 -26.20 -44.33 -2.14
N PRO A 241 -25.64 -43.18 -1.70
CA PRO A 241 -26.30 -41.90 -1.90
C PRO A 241 -26.18 -41.43 -3.37
N PRO A 242 -27.20 -40.75 -3.92
CA PRO A 242 -27.18 -40.27 -5.29
C PRO A 242 -26.12 -39.17 -5.50
N GLU A 243 -25.46 -39.21 -6.66
CA GLU A 243 -24.46 -38.22 -7.11
C GLU A 243 -24.99 -36.79 -6.97
N ARG A 244 -24.31 -36.00 -6.14
CA ARG A 244 -24.53 -34.55 -6.06
C ARG A 244 -23.94 -33.91 -7.31
N ARG A 245 -24.80 -33.41 -8.20
CA ARG A 245 -24.41 -32.48 -9.27
C ARG A 245 -23.64 -31.29 -8.67
N PRO A 246 -22.49 -30.88 -9.23
CA PRO A 246 -21.77 -29.71 -8.75
C PRO A 246 -22.60 -28.44 -9.02
N PRO A 247 -22.56 -27.44 -8.12
CA PRO A 247 -23.23 -26.17 -8.36
C PRO A 247 -22.64 -25.48 -9.59
N ARG A 248 -23.54 -25.00 -10.47
CA ARG A 248 -23.21 -24.12 -11.60
C ARG A 248 -22.32 -22.98 -11.11
N ARG A 249 -21.04 -22.98 -11.52
CA ARG A 249 -20.18 -21.80 -11.46
C ARG A 249 -20.85 -20.72 -12.31
N ARG A 250 -21.44 -19.70 -11.67
CA ARG A 250 -21.71 -18.43 -12.36
C ARG A 250 -20.36 -17.80 -12.65
N GLY A 251 -20.07 -17.65 -13.94
CA GLY A 251 -18.82 -17.10 -14.43
C GLY A 251 -18.58 -15.70 -13.90
N ALA A 252 -17.51 -15.56 -13.15
CA ALA A 252 -16.70 -14.36 -13.07
C ALA A 252 -15.25 -14.84 -13.24
N ASP A 253 -14.46 -14.02 -13.90
CA ASP A 253 -13.07 -14.22 -14.31
C ASP A 253 -12.90 -14.92 -15.67
N LEU A 254 -12.69 -14.13 -16.73
CA LEU A 254 -11.47 -14.18 -17.55
C LEU A 254 -11.55 -13.14 -18.67
N LEU A 255 -11.15 -11.91 -18.39
CA LEU A 255 -10.61 -11.00 -19.41
C LEU A 255 -9.54 -10.18 -18.71
N TRP A 256 -8.29 -10.62 -18.84
CA TRP A 256 -7.10 -9.77 -18.98
C TRP A 256 -5.92 -10.66 -19.41
N ALA A 257 -5.90 -10.96 -20.70
CA ALA A 257 -4.72 -11.43 -21.42
C ALA A 257 -4.89 -11.04 -22.89
N LEU A 258 -3.87 -10.35 -23.42
CA LEU A 258 -3.58 -10.11 -24.84
C LEU A 258 -4.42 -9.02 -25.53
N ASP A 259 -3.90 -7.79 -25.52
CA ASP A 259 -3.23 -7.14 -26.66
C ASP A 259 -2.55 -5.82 -26.20
#